data_AF-A0A7L9GBQ2-F1
#
_entry.id   AF-A0A7L9GBQ2-F1
#
_cell.length_a   1.000
_cell.length_b   1.000
_cell.length_c   1.000
_cell.angle_alpha   90.00
_cell.angle_beta   90.00
_cell.angle_gamma   90.00
#
_symmetry.space_group_name_H-M   'P 1'
#
loop_
_entity.id
_entity.type
_entity.pdbx_description
1 polymer ?
#
loop_
_entity_poly.entity_id
_entity_poly.type
_entity_poly.pdbx_seq_one_letter_code
_entity_poly.pdbx_strand_id
1 'polypeptide(L)'
;MGRLGNWPLWHHLLWERSCVAKGLRSSPGSGSLSAERGARCARLSRRKAAPTGLAIWLTCVLGMASSTSALALDLTDHEQAGKRLYREGVSSSDAQLQARVGASGITVPASVLPCASCHGNDGRGRAEGGVRPPSLDWQHLALGQGPREANGRRYPAYTDSSLARAIQQGIDPAGNRLDPAMPRFELTLADQRNLTAYLKRLAEERDPGVEEGVLRLGTLLPASGPLADAGQVVRAVLEDGVGQLNQQGGIHGRRLELVVLDPGSDPVSAERALQQLLEQKRVFALIAPLAPMLDQRLTTLLAPQNVPMIGSTPRSGGSAQIFDPLPGLPEQLLSLAGHARVALGLAPDELRVVYAGNEHAALAEQVRERLRQQGWAPPAIQAFDGQAVDGQGIVFLGRAQAFAELAAALQVAGREPYLFAASSQVAGAVARLPAQWSQRLFLAYPYVPEDWTEQGQATLAGLQQRQGLDPRQVSLQVNTLCALRLLSEALKQIGRDASREQLIAALEGLHDVPTGLTPALGFGPGRRQGMAGAHVVAVALPGPRFTAVTPYRPVPVSP
;
A
#
# COMPACT_ATOMS: atom_id res chain seq x y z
N MET A 1 7.32 -40.35 -12.75
CA MET A 1 8.63 -40.38 -12.07
C MET A 1 9.55 -39.38 -12.74
N GLY A 2 9.64 -38.16 -12.19
CA GLY A 2 10.67 -37.17 -12.51
C GLY A 2 11.23 -36.68 -11.18
N ARG A 3 12.55 -36.79 -10.99
CA ARG A 3 13.22 -36.44 -9.73
C ARG A 3 13.16 -34.92 -9.53
N LEU A 4 12.39 -34.50 -8.52
CA LEU A 4 12.30 -33.13 -8.04
C LEU A 4 13.60 -32.74 -7.35
N GLY A 5 14.17 -31.59 -7.76
CA GLY A 5 15.30 -30.98 -7.07
C GLY A 5 14.89 -30.59 -5.65
N ASN A 6 15.76 -30.80 -4.67
CA ASN A 6 15.55 -30.33 -3.30
C ASN A 6 15.33 -28.80 -3.30
N TRP A 7 14.51 -28.31 -2.36
CA TRP A 7 14.23 -26.89 -2.10
C TRP A 7 15.00 -26.31 -0.87
N PRO A 8 16.33 -26.51 -0.66
CA PRO A 8 16.95 -26.11 0.60
C PRO A 8 17.06 -24.57 0.76
N LEU A 9 17.02 -23.81 -0.34
CA LEU A 9 17.34 -22.37 -0.32
C LEU A 9 16.26 -21.47 0.32
N TRP A 10 15.09 -22.01 0.66
CA TRP A 10 13.99 -21.23 1.25
C TRP A 10 13.91 -21.32 2.78
N HIS A 11 14.64 -22.25 3.40
CA HIS A 11 14.64 -22.44 4.87
C HIS A 11 16.04 -22.62 5.48
N HIS A 12 17.07 -22.99 4.71
CA HIS A 12 18.43 -23.01 5.24
C HIS A 12 19.08 -21.64 5.12
N LEU A 13 19.09 -20.93 6.25
CA LEU A 13 20.28 -20.26 6.82
C LEU A 13 19.80 -19.39 8.01
N LEU A 14 19.44 -19.97 9.15
CA LEU A 14 19.31 -19.21 10.40
C LEU A 14 20.07 -19.99 11.47
N TRP A 15 21.41 -19.88 11.50
CA TRP A 15 22.18 -20.23 12.70
C TRP A 15 23.54 -19.50 12.84
N GLU A 16 23.68 -18.83 13.99
CA GLU A 16 24.83 -18.52 14.87
C GLU A 16 26.20 -18.04 14.36
N ARG A 17 26.65 -16.92 14.95
CA ARG A 17 27.84 -16.94 15.82
C ARG A 17 27.71 -16.06 17.07
N SER A 18 27.75 -16.72 18.22
CA SER A 18 28.20 -16.16 19.50
C SER A 18 29.64 -15.65 19.39
N CYS A 19 29.86 -14.45 19.91
CA CYS A 19 31.18 -13.86 20.08
C CYS A 19 32.03 -14.69 21.04
N VAL A 20 33.11 -15.30 20.54
CA VAL A 20 34.29 -15.64 21.35
C VAL A 20 35.46 -14.85 20.78
N ALA A 21 35.93 -13.91 21.57
CA ALA A 21 37.09 -13.09 21.29
C ALA A 21 38.35 -13.96 21.14
N LYS A 22 39.08 -13.81 20.03
CA LYS A 22 40.49 -14.19 19.94
C LYS A 22 41.34 -12.93 19.94
N GLY A 23 41.94 -12.68 21.10
CA GLY A 23 43.02 -11.71 21.24
C GLY A 23 44.29 -12.18 20.53
N LEU A 24 44.78 -11.29 19.68
CA LEU A 24 46.18 -10.94 19.39
C LEU A 24 47.28 -11.89 19.92
N ARG A 25 48.16 -12.34 19.02
CA ARG A 25 49.62 -12.40 19.23
C ARG A 25 50.40 -12.55 17.91
N SER A 26 51.18 -11.51 17.61
CA SER A 26 52.56 -11.48 17.10
C SER A 26 53.03 -12.54 16.08
N SER A 27 53.38 -12.08 14.87
CA SER A 27 54.49 -12.63 14.08
C SER A 27 55.83 -12.01 14.52
N PRO A 28 56.95 -12.73 14.31
CA PRO A 28 57.94 -12.17 13.40
C PRO A 28 58.65 -13.24 12.53
N GLY A 29 59.21 -12.81 11.40
CA GLY A 29 60.42 -13.46 10.87
C GLY A 29 60.51 -13.71 9.36
N SER A 30 61.21 -12.79 8.68
CA SER A 30 62.34 -13.03 7.75
C SER A 30 62.14 -13.55 6.31
N GLY A 31 62.88 -12.90 5.39
CA GLY A 31 63.36 -13.40 4.09
C GLY A 31 62.83 -12.63 2.86
N SER A 32 63.34 -11.46 2.46
CA SER A 32 64.59 -11.14 1.73
C SER A 32 64.66 -11.55 0.25
N LEU A 33 65.15 -10.59 -0.57
CA LEU A 33 65.67 -10.65 -1.97
C LEU A 33 64.63 -10.32 -3.07
N SER A 34 64.58 -9.14 -3.71
CA SER A 34 65.54 -8.30 -4.46
C SER A 34 65.50 -8.53 -5.97
N ALA A 35 65.12 -7.49 -6.74
CA ALA A 35 65.72 -7.01 -8.00
C ALA A 35 64.71 -6.07 -8.70
N GLU A 36 64.77 -4.75 -8.56
CA GLU A 36 65.62 -3.76 -9.25
C GLU A 36 65.36 -3.52 -10.76
N ARG A 37 65.38 -2.21 -11.10
CA ARG A 37 65.46 -1.51 -12.41
C ARG A 37 64.12 -1.19 -13.08
N GLY A 38 63.86 0.05 -13.51
CA GLY A 38 64.71 1.23 -13.57
C GLY A 38 63.91 2.48 -13.97
N ALA A 39 64.39 3.62 -13.49
CA ALA A 39 63.86 4.95 -13.71
C ALA A 39 64.28 5.55 -15.07
N ARG A 40 63.49 6.52 -15.57
CA ARG A 40 63.85 7.92 -15.92
C ARG A 40 62.74 8.52 -16.80
N CYS A 41 62.10 9.66 -16.51
CA CYS A 41 62.51 11.04 -16.23
C CYS A 41 62.61 11.93 -17.50
N ALA A 42 62.17 13.20 -17.36
CA ALA A 42 62.39 14.40 -18.19
C ALA A 42 61.21 14.85 -19.10
N ARG A 43 60.89 16.15 -19.31
CA ARG A 43 61.12 17.46 -18.63
C ARG A 43 60.35 18.52 -19.47
N LEU A 44 59.88 19.58 -18.80
CA LEU A 44 59.81 21.00 -19.22
C LEU A 44 59.15 21.41 -20.56
N SER A 45 58.23 22.39 -20.51
CA SER A 45 58.59 23.79 -20.80
C SER A 45 57.54 24.80 -20.32
N ARG A 46 58.04 25.95 -19.83
CA ARG A 46 57.30 27.17 -19.49
C ARG A 46 57.30 28.12 -20.68
N ARG A 47 56.24 28.92 -20.87
CA ARG A 47 56.35 30.31 -21.37
C ARG A 47 55.37 31.22 -20.63
N LYS A 48 55.91 32.34 -20.12
CA LYS A 48 55.21 33.53 -19.61
C LYS A 48 55.23 34.60 -20.71
N ALA A 49 54.16 35.38 -20.83
CA ALA A 49 54.21 36.81 -21.17
C ALA A 49 52.87 37.48 -20.80
N ALA A 50 52.96 38.65 -20.18
CA ALA A 50 51.90 39.65 -19.92
C ALA A 50 52.47 41.02 -20.40
N PRO A 51 51.84 42.19 -20.20
CA PRO A 51 50.43 42.59 -20.06
C PRO A 51 50.05 43.72 -21.06
N THR A 52 48.78 44.18 -21.12
CA THR A 52 48.34 45.61 -21.23
C THR A 52 46.85 45.69 -21.57
N GLY A 53 46.12 46.62 -20.94
CA GLY A 53 44.83 47.11 -21.46
C GLY A 53 43.68 47.18 -20.45
N LEU A 54 43.72 48.19 -19.59
CA LEU A 54 42.60 48.65 -18.76
C LEU A 54 41.59 49.39 -19.66
N ALA A 55 40.28 49.09 -19.57
CA ALA A 55 39.18 50.07 -19.50
C ALA A 55 37.79 49.48 -19.84
N ILE A 56 36.83 49.79 -18.96
CA ILE A 56 35.37 49.89 -19.16
C ILE A 56 34.61 48.56 -19.26
N TRP A 57 33.82 48.25 -18.23
CA TRP A 57 32.35 48.08 -18.31
C TRP A 57 31.79 47.84 -16.90
N LEU A 58 31.28 48.91 -16.31
CA LEU A 58 30.28 48.84 -15.23
C LEU A 58 28.90 48.65 -15.90
N THR A 59 28.01 47.92 -15.23
CA THR A 59 26.57 47.69 -15.51
C THR A 59 26.20 46.72 -16.66
N CYS A 60 25.74 45.52 -16.29
CA CYS A 60 24.40 45.01 -16.67
C CYS A 60 24.11 43.64 -16.02
N VAL A 61 23.15 43.68 -15.07
CA VAL A 61 22.04 42.73 -14.93
C VAL A 61 22.33 41.31 -14.43
N LEU A 62 22.08 41.15 -13.12
CA LEU A 62 21.41 40.00 -12.50
C LEU A 62 20.42 39.31 -13.47
N GLY A 63 20.80 38.13 -13.96
CA GLY A 63 19.99 37.27 -14.82
C GLY A 63 19.70 35.93 -14.15
N MET A 64 18.68 35.95 -13.29
CA MET A 64 17.80 34.86 -12.87
C MET A 64 18.11 33.43 -13.36
N ALA A 65 18.47 32.56 -12.42
CA ALA A 65 18.08 31.15 -12.43
C ALA A 65 17.29 30.86 -11.14
N SER A 66 16.19 31.60 -10.96
CA SER A 66 15.16 31.24 -10.01
C SER A 66 14.43 30.03 -10.59
N SER A 67 14.81 28.84 -10.18
CA SER A 67 13.92 27.68 -10.27
C SER A 67 12.79 27.94 -9.28
N THR A 68 11.76 28.67 -9.71
CA THR A 68 10.49 28.73 -8.98
C THR A 68 9.90 27.34 -9.04
N SER A 69 10.16 26.55 -7.98
CA SER A 69 9.26 25.47 -7.62
C SER A 69 7.87 26.09 -7.54
N ALA A 70 6.97 25.70 -8.44
CA ALA A 70 5.56 26.03 -8.32
C ALA A 70 5.04 25.30 -7.07
N LEU A 71 5.23 25.94 -5.91
CA LEU A 71 4.52 25.56 -4.70
C LEU A 71 3.03 25.64 -5.05
N ALA A 72 2.29 24.56 -4.84
CA ALA A 72 0.85 24.60 -4.88
C ALA A 72 0.42 25.72 -3.90
N LEU A 73 -0.10 26.83 -4.44
CA LEU A 73 -0.53 27.97 -3.63
C LEU A 73 -1.62 27.46 -2.69
N ASP A 74 -1.37 27.52 -1.38
CA ASP A 74 -2.35 27.14 -0.38
C ASP A 74 -3.62 28.01 -0.56
N LEU A 75 -4.78 27.40 -0.32
CA LEU A 75 -6.07 28.08 -0.44
C LEU A 75 -6.17 29.20 0.60
N THR A 76 -6.69 30.35 0.19
CA THR A 76 -7.09 31.45 1.09
C THR A 76 -8.22 31.01 2.03
N ASP A 77 -8.44 31.71 3.13
CA ASP A 77 -9.51 31.38 4.09
C ASP A 77 -10.90 31.28 3.42
N HIS A 78 -11.19 32.16 2.45
CA HIS A 78 -12.42 32.13 1.67
C HIS A 78 -12.52 30.89 0.78
N GLU A 79 -11.42 30.49 0.14
CA GLU A 79 -11.36 29.28 -0.69
C GLU A 79 -11.40 28.01 0.17
N GLN A 80 -10.79 28.00 1.36
CA GLN A 80 -10.89 26.89 2.31
C GLN A 80 -12.32 26.72 2.83
N ALA A 81 -12.98 27.82 3.20
CA ALA A 81 -14.40 27.81 3.54
C ALA A 81 -15.27 27.31 2.38
N GLY A 82 -14.97 27.75 1.15
CA GLY A 82 -15.66 27.30 -0.06
C GLY A 82 -15.44 25.81 -0.34
N LYS A 83 -14.23 25.31 -0.12
CA LYS A 83 -13.87 23.89 -0.22
C LYS A 83 -14.66 23.04 0.75
N ARG A 84 -14.73 23.46 2.02
CA ARG A 84 -15.51 22.77 3.05
C ARG A 84 -16.97 22.70 2.67
N LEU A 85 -17.55 23.80 2.19
CA LEU A 85 -18.93 23.81 1.71
C LEU A 85 -19.13 22.90 0.50
N TYR A 86 -18.20 22.92 -0.47
CA TYR A 86 -18.27 22.07 -1.66
C TYR A 86 -18.20 20.57 -1.35
N ARG A 87 -17.27 20.17 -0.46
CA ARG A 87 -16.98 18.76 -0.15
C ARG A 87 -17.90 18.18 0.93
N GLU A 88 -18.29 19.00 1.90
CA GLU A 88 -18.97 18.54 3.12
C GLU A 88 -20.35 19.19 3.30
N GLY A 89 -20.70 20.20 2.50
CA GLY A 89 -21.99 20.90 2.62
C GLY A 89 -22.11 21.76 3.88
N VAL A 90 -20.98 22.16 4.49
CA VAL A 90 -20.99 22.92 5.76
C VAL A 90 -20.57 24.38 5.55
N SER A 91 -21.32 25.30 6.16
CA SER A 91 -21.07 26.75 6.11
C SER A 91 -19.79 27.16 6.85
N SER A 92 -19.22 28.31 6.48
CA SER A 92 -18.14 28.94 7.25
C SER A 92 -18.56 29.42 8.65
N SER A 93 -19.86 29.59 8.90
CA SER A 93 -20.39 29.96 10.22
C SER A 93 -20.84 28.75 11.06
N ASP A 94 -20.59 27.53 10.57
CA ASP A 94 -21.12 26.26 11.10
C ASP A 94 -22.66 26.19 11.19
N ALA A 95 -23.37 27.14 10.58
CA ALA A 95 -24.82 27.05 10.41
C ALA A 95 -25.17 25.87 9.48
N GLN A 96 -26.23 25.13 9.84
CA GLN A 96 -26.75 24.06 8.99
C GLN A 96 -27.39 24.66 7.73
N LEU A 97 -26.76 24.41 6.59
CA LEU A 97 -27.28 24.79 5.27
C LEU A 97 -28.32 23.77 4.81
N GLN A 98 -29.30 24.24 4.05
CA GLN A 98 -30.34 23.40 3.45
C GLN A 98 -30.16 23.31 1.94
N ALA A 99 -30.57 22.17 1.38
CA ALA A 99 -30.62 21.92 -0.05
C ALA A 99 -31.97 21.33 -0.43
N ARG A 100 -32.56 21.80 -1.53
CA ARG A 100 -33.82 21.30 -2.09
C ARG A 100 -33.55 20.43 -3.30
N VAL A 101 -34.09 19.21 -3.34
CA VAL A 101 -33.80 18.20 -4.37
C VAL A 101 -35.07 17.63 -4.98
N GLY A 102 -35.00 17.33 -6.28
CA GLY A 102 -36.09 16.72 -7.03
C GLY A 102 -37.20 17.69 -7.40
N ALA A 103 -38.11 17.22 -8.27
CA ALA A 103 -39.22 18.03 -8.76
C ALA A 103 -40.20 18.46 -7.65
N SER A 104 -40.34 17.63 -6.61
CA SER A 104 -41.15 17.88 -5.41
C SER A 104 -40.46 18.80 -4.39
N GLY A 105 -39.18 19.15 -4.59
CA GLY A 105 -38.46 20.13 -3.76
C GLY A 105 -38.22 19.69 -2.33
N ILE A 106 -37.89 18.41 -2.11
CA ILE A 106 -37.62 17.85 -0.78
C ILE A 106 -36.41 18.58 -0.18
N THR A 107 -36.57 19.13 1.02
CA THR A 107 -35.50 19.81 1.75
C THR A 107 -34.70 18.82 2.59
N VAL A 108 -33.38 18.85 2.45
CA VAL A 108 -32.43 18.06 3.23
C VAL A 108 -31.26 18.93 3.67
N PRO A 109 -30.55 18.58 4.76
CA PRO A 109 -29.29 19.25 5.10
C PRO A 109 -28.30 19.14 3.93
N ALA A 110 -27.61 20.24 3.62
CA ALA A 110 -26.64 20.29 2.52
C ALA A 110 -25.50 19.27 2.69
N SER A 111 -25.17 18.88 3.93
CA SER A 111 -24.17 17.86 4.23
C SER A 111 -24.56 16.44 3.81
N VAL A 112 -25.84 16.18 3.54
CA VAL A 112 -26.30 14.89 3.01
C VAL A 112 -26.01 14.77 1.51
N LEU A 113 -26.04 15.89 0.79
CA LEU A 113 -25.83 15.95 -0.66
C LEU A 113 -24.89 17.12 -1.01
N PRO A 114 -23.62 17.08 -0.58
CA PRO A 114 -22.64 18.10 -0.91
C PRO A 114 -22.34 18.11 -2.41
N CYS A 115 -21.87 19.23 -2.96
CA CYS A 115 -21.61 19.36 -4.40
C CYS A 115 -20.66 18.27 -4.93
N ALA A 116 -19.64 17.90 -4.14
CA ALA A 116 -18.65 16.88 -4.50
C ALA A 116 -19.23 15.47 -4.67
N SER A 117 -20.42 15.15 -4.15
CA SER A 117 -21.02 13.82 -4.33
C SER A 117 -21.34 13.54 -5.81
N CYS A 118 -21.86 14.55 -6.52
CA CYS A 118 -22.17 14.46 -7.95
C CYS A 118 -21.04 14.97 -8.83
N HIS A 119 -20.38 16.07 -8.44
CA HIS A 119 -19.36 16.70 -9.28
C HIS A 119 -17.95 16.16 -9.05
N GLY A 120 -17.73 15.39 -7.99
CA GLY A 120 -16.44 14.85 -7.60
C GLY A 120 -15.52 15.87 -6.95
N ASN A 121 -14.50 15.40 -6.22
CA ASN A 121 -13.55 16.30 -5.55
C ASN A 121 -12.71 17.14 -6.53
N ASP A 122 -12.59 16.68 -7.78
CA ASP A 122 -11.91 17.36 -8.89
C ASP A 122 -12.85 18.19 -9.78
N GLY A 123 -14.16 18.19 -9.48
CA GLY A 123 -15.15 18.93 -10.23
C GLY A 123 -15.43 18.39 -11.63
N ARG A 124 -15.03 17.17 -11.99
CA ARG A 124 -15.23 16.66 -13.37
C ARG A 124 -16.63 16.14 -13.67
N GLY A 125 -17.42 15.84 -12.65
CA GLY A 125 -18.73 15.21 -12.80
C GLY A 125 -18.64 13.69 -12.82
N ARG A 126 -19.54 13.03 -12.07
CA ARG A 126 -19.68 11.57 -12.02
C ARG A 126 -21.05 11.17 -12.52
N ALA A 127 -21.07 10.38 -13.59
CA ALA A 127 -22.32 9.89 -14.15
C ALA A 127 -22.91 8.80 -13.24
N GLU A 128 -24.15 8.98 -12.79
CA GLU A 128 -24.85 8.02 -11.93
C GLU A 128 -26.36 8.07 -12.21
N GLY A 129 -27.04 6.92 -12.26
CA GLY A 129 -28.50 6.86 -12.35
C GLY A 129 -29.12 7.58 -13.56
N GLY A 130 -28.37 7.70 -14.66
CA GLY A 130 -28.79 8.45 -15.86
C GLY A 130 -28.52 9.96 -15.80
N VAL A 131 -28.08 10.49 -14.66
CA VAL A 131 -27.63 11.87 -14.50
C VAL A 131 -26.16 11.96 -14.89
N ARG A 132 -25.79 12.98 -15.67
CA ARG A 132 -24.40 13.29 -16.03
C ARG A 132 -24.09 14.72 -15.61
N PRO A 133 -23.60 14.93 -14.37
CA PRO A 133 -23.18 16.24 -13.90
C PRO A 133 -22.08 16.79 -14.81
N PRO A 134 -22.16 18.06 -15.24
CA PRO A 134 -21.12 18.67 -16.06
C PRO A 134 -19.85 18.91 -15.25
N SER A 135 -18.73 19.07 -15.96
CA SER A 135 -17.49 19.57 -15.36
C SER A 135 -17.68 21.01 -14.87
N LEU A 136 -17.12 21.28 -13.69
CA LEU A 136 -17.10 22.57 -13.02
C LEU A 136 -15.78 23.34 -13.25
N ASP A 137 -14.99 22.96 -14.25
CA ASP A 137 -13.79 23.72 -14.62
C ASP A 137 -14.16 25.17 -14.93
N TRP A 138 -13.65 26.10 -14.12
CA TRP A 138 -13.95 27.52 -14.25
C TRP A 138 -13.50 28.10 -15.59
N GLN A 139 -12.37 27.63 -16.14
CA GLN A 139 -11.93 28.08 -17.45
C GLN A 139 -12.97 27.73 -18.51
N HIS A 140 -13.57 26.55 -18.38
CA HIS A 140 -14.66 26.12 -19.23
C HIS A 140 -15.94 26.92 -18.96
N LEU A 141 -16.35 27.08 -17.70
CA LEU A 141 -17.62 27.71 -17.32
C LEU A 141 -17.67 29.22 -17.61
N ALA A 142 -16.58 29.94 -17.37
CA ALA A 142 -16.57 31.40 -17.36
C ALA A 142 -15.66 32.05 -18.41
N LEU A 143 -14.63 31.34 -18.92
CA LEU A 143 -13.57 31.93 -19.75
C LEU A 143 -13.49 31.36 -21.18
N GLY A 144 -14.35 30.39 -21.54
CA GLY A 144 -14.38 29.78 -22.87
C GLY A 144 -14.69 30.79 -23.99
N GLN A 145 -14.05 30.63 -25.15
CA GLN A 145 -14.27 31.49 -26.31
C GLN A 145 -15.67 31.28 -26.90
N GLY A 146 -16.56 32.25 -26.66
CA GLY A 146 -17.85 32.37 -27.33
C GLY A 146 -18.99 31.53 -26.73
N PRO A 147 -20.24 31.84 -27.10
CA PRO A 147 -21.40 31.03 -26.72
C PRO A 147 -21.23 29.59 -27.19
N ARG A 148 -21.31 28.62 -26.26
CA ARG A 148 -21.37 27.21 -26.65
C ARG A 148 -22.76 26.91 -27.18
N GLU A 149 -22.81 26.29 -28.36
CA GLU A 149 -24.06 25.76 -28.91
C GLU A 149 -24.02 24.24 -28.82
N ALA A 150 -24.90 23.67 -27.99
CA ALA A 150 -25.06 22.23 -27.85
C ALA A 150 -26.56 21.92 -27.76
N ASN A 151 -27.02 20.86 -28.45
CA ASN A 151 -28.43 20.47 -28.50
C ASN A 151 -29.39 21.62 -28.87
N GLY A 152 -28.96 22.52 -29.77
CA GLY A 152 -29.74 23.69 -30.20
C GLY A 152 -29.91 24.78 -29.11
N ARG A 153 -29.18 24.68 -28.00
CA ARG A 153 -29.19 25.67 -26.91
C ARG A 153 -27.87 26.43 -26.84
N ARG A 154 -27.97 27.71 -26.54
CA ARG A 154 -26.84 28.61 -26.33
C ARG A 154 -26.51 28.69 -24.85
N TYR A 155 -25.24 28.53 -24.51
CA TYR A 155 -24.73 28.61 -23.13
C TYR A 155 -23.73 29.77 -23.03
N PRO A 156 -24.18 30.95 -22.55
CA PRO A 156 -23.30 32.07 -22.23
C PRO A 156 -22.34 31.72 -21.09
N ALA A 157 -21.22 32.46 -21.02
CA ALA A 157 -20.26 32.32 -19.94
C ALA A 157 -20.91 32.65 -18.57
N TYR A 158 -20.51 31.89 -17.55
CA TYR A 158 -20.93 32.15 -16.18
C TYR A 158 -20.21 33.38 -15.60
N THR A 159 -21.00 34.31 -15.09
CA THR A 159 -20.58 35.32 -14.11
C THR A 159 -20.87 34.83 -12.68
N ASP A 160 -20.24 35.44 -11.68
CA ASP A 160 -20.50 35.16 -10.26
C ASP A 160 -22.00 35.23 -9.91
N SER A 161 -22.74 36.20 -10.46
CA SER A 161 -24.18 36.35 -10.23
C SER A 161 -25.01 35.26 -10.92
N SER A 162 -24.64 34.88 -12.14
CA SER A 162 -25.32 33.77 -12.85
C SER A 162 -25.01 32.41 -12.23
N LEU A 163 -23.80 32.22 -11.68
CA LEU A 163 -23.41 31.01 -10.95
C LEU A 163 -24.20 30.89 -9.65
N ALA A 164 -24.32 31.98 -8.88
CA ALA A 164 -25.15 32.00 -7.68
C ALA A 164 -26.61 31.64 -7.99
N ARG A 165 -27.15 32.18 -9.09
CA ARG A 165 -28.51 31.84 -9.56
C ARG A 165 -28.63 30.37 -9.94
N ALA A 166 -27.64 29.80 -10.62
CA ALA A 166 -27.61 28.39 -10.97
C ALA A 166 -27.63 27.49 -9.73
N ILE A 167 -26.82 27.81 -8.72
CA ILE A 167 -26.69 27.01 -7.49
C ILE A 167 -27.94 27.13 -6.60
N GLN A 168 -28.49 28.33 -6.45
CA GLN A 168 -29.61 28.58 -5.51
C GLN A 168 -31.00 28.37 -6.13
N GLN A 169 -31.12 28.58 -7.45
CA GLN A 169 -32.41 28.56 -8.15
C GLN A 169 -32.47 27.55 -9.29
N GLY A 170 -31.33 27.04 -9.76
CA GLY A 170 -31.29 26.07 -10.84
C GLY A 170 -31.49 26.68 -12.21
N ILE A 171 -31.06 27.93 -12.39
CA ILE A 171 -31.24 28.66 -13.63
C ILE A 171 -29.87 29.04 -14.18
N ASP A 172 -29.57 28.59 -15.40
CA ASP A 172 -28.30 28.86 -16.08
C ASP A 172 -28.22 30.32 -16.61
N PRO A 173 -27.08 30.75 -17.17
CA PRO A 173 -26.92 32.11 -17.71
C PRO A 173 -27.87 32.46 -18.86
N ALA A 174 -28.39 31.47 -19.58
CA ALA A 174 -29.37 31.65 -20.65
C ALA A 174 -30.83 31.61 -20.15
N GLY A 175 -31.06 31.38 -18.86
CA GLY A 175 -32.39 31.28 -18.26
C GLY A 175 -33.00 29.88 -18.31
N ASN A 176 -32.26 28.85 -18.76
CA ASN A 176 -32.77 27.49 -18.77
C ASN A 176 -32.75 26.89 -17.36
N ARG A 177 -33.71 26.02 -17.07
CA ARG A 177 -33.71 25.22 -15.84
C ARG A 177 -32.69 24.09 -15.95
N LEU A 178 -31.89 23.94 -14.90
CA LEU A 178 -30.99 22.81 -14.69
C LEU A 178 -31.80 21.56 -14.32
N ASP A 179 -31.17 20.40 -14.50
CA ASP A 179 -31.75 19.12 -14.12
C ASP A 179 -32.27 19.15 -12.66
N PRO A 180 -33.49 18.67 -12.37
CA PRO A 180 -34.04 18.60 -11.01
C PRO A 180 -33.22 17.74 -10.04
N ALA A 181 -32.37 16.83 -10.55
CA ALA A 181 -31.45 16.05 -9.76
C ALA A 181 -30.35 16.90 -9.12
N MET A 182 -29.98 18.03 -9.73
CA MET A 182 -29.01 18.96 -9.13
C MET A 182 -29.69 19.69 -7.96
N PRO A 183 -29.17 19.63 -6.72
CA PRO A 183 -29.76 20.33 -5.58
C PRO A 183 -29.76 21.85 -5.73
N ARG A 184 -30.70 22.51 -5.06
CA ARG A 184 -30.78 23.98 -4.92
C ARG A 184 -30.40 24.36 -3.50
N PHE A 185 -29.27 25.03 -3.33
CA PHE A 185 -28.72 25.32 -2.01
C PHE A 185 -29.21 26.66 -1.48
N GLU A 186 -29.61 26.70 -0.21
CA GLU A 186 -29.96 27.93 0.50
C GLU A 186 -28.69 28.47 1.17
N LEU A 187 -28.01 29.39 0.46
CA LEU A 187 -26.71 29.91 0.86
C LEU A 187 -26.80 31.37 1.34
N THR A 188 -26.02 31.71 2.36
CA THR A 188 -25.80 33.12 2.70
C THR A 188 -24.92 33.79 1.62
N LEU A 189 -24.90 35.13 1.61
CA LEU A 189 -23.99 35.88 0.73
C LEU A 189 -22.50 35.59 1.01
N ALA A 190 -22.15 35.22 2.25
CA ALA A 190 -20.79 34.82 2.59
C ALA A 190 -20.46 33.44 2.01
N ASP A 191 -21.34 32.46 2.22
CA ASP A 191 -21.19 31.10 1.70
C ASP A 191 -21.11 31.06 0.18
N GLN A 192 -21.97 31.82 -0.50
CA GLN A 192 -21.95 31.92 -1.96
C GLN A 192 -20.62 32.47 -2.48
N ARG A 193 -20.05 33.49 -1.81
CA ARG A 193 -18.77 34.07 -2.20
C ARG A 193 -17.62 33.08 -1.96
N ASN A 194 -17.61 32.42 -0.81
CA ASN A 194 -16.62 31.39 -0.47
C ASN A 194 -16.66 30.24 -1.49
N LEU A 195 -17.86 29.72 -1.79
CA LEU A 195 -18.03 28.66 -2.79
C LEU A 195 -17.55 29.09 -4.18
N THR A 196 -17.92 30.30 -4.61
CA THR A 196 -17.49 30.85 -5.91
C THR A 196 -15.97 31.00 -5.98
N ALA A 197 -15.33 31.46 -4.90
CA ALA A 197 -13.87 31.57 -4.81
C ALA A 197 -13.21 30.20 -4.97
N TYR A 198 -13.72 29.18 -4.28
CA TYR A 198 -13.18 27.82 -4.40
C TYR A 198 -13.41 27.21 -5.79
N LEU A 199 -14.60 27.36 -6.39
CA LEU A 199 -14.89 26.83 -7.73
C LEU A 199 -13.94 27.39 -8.80
N LYS A 200 -13.47 28.64 -8.65
CA LYS A 200 -12.45 29.26 -9.51
C LYS A 200 -11.07 28.59 -9.41
N ARG A 201 -10.77 27.91 -8.29
CA ARG A 201 -9.51 27.20 -8.03
C ARG A 201 -9.62 25.68 -8.16
N LEU A 202 -10.83 25.13 -8.14
CA LEU A 202 -11.11 23.68 -8.05
C LEU A 202 -10.29 22.83 -9.03
N ALA A 203 -10.22 23.24 -10.30
CA ALA A 203 -9.51 22.50 -11.34
C ALA A 203 -7.98 22.51 -11.17
N GLU A 204 -7.44 23.44 -10.39
CA GLU A 204 -6.00 23.59 -10.11
C GLU A 204 -5.61 22.93 -8.78
N GLU A 205 -6.58 22.55 -7.95
CA GLU A 205 -6.30 21.82 -6.73
C GLU A 205 -5.72 20.44 -7.06
N ARG A 206 -4.70 20.04 -6.31
CA ARG A 206 -4.09 18.72 -6.38
C ARG A 206 -4.06 18.12 -4.99
N ASP A 207 -4.19 16.81 -4.92
CA ASP A 207 -4.03 16.13 -3.63
C ASP A 207 -2.60 16.33 -3.09
N PRO A 208 -2.43 16.34 -1.76
CA PRO A 208 -1.12 16.45 -1.14
C PRO A 208 -0.11 15.50 -1.78
N GLY A 209 1.05 16.01 -2.17
CA GLY A 209 2.13 15.21 -2.73
C GLY A 209 2.05 14.99 -4.22
N VAL A 210 1.08 15.57 -4.93
CA VAL A 210 1.04 15.61 -6.39
C VAL A 210 1.39 17.02 -6.86
N GLU A 211 2.57 17.17 -7.45
CA GLU A 211 3.09 18.41 -8.03
C GLU A 211 3.30 18.25 -9.55
N GLU A 212 3.64 19.31 -10.28
CA GLU A 212 3.75 19.24 -11.75
C GLU A 212 4.77 18.18 -12.24
N GLY A 213 5.88 18.01 -11.52
CA GLY A 213 6.95 17.06 -11.87
C GLY A 213 7.27 16.01 -10.80
N VAL A 214 6.56 15.99 -9.67
CA VAL A 214 6.85 15.10 -8.54
C VAL A 214 5.57 14.47 -7.99
N LEU A 215 5.64 13.18 -7.63
CA LEU A 215 4.63 12.49 -6.83
C LEU A 215 5.31 11.89 -5.58
N ARG A 216 4.87 12.29 -4.39
CA ARG A 216 5.48 11.86 -3.11
C ARG A 216 4.78 10.63 -2.54
N LEU A 217 5.55 9.60 -2.22
CA LEU A 217 5.13 8.40 -1.52
C LEU A 217 5.71 8.41 -0.11
N GLY A 218 4.94 8.00 0.89
CA GLY A 218 5.38 7.89 2.27
C GLY A 218 5.55 6.45 2.71
N THR A 219 6.49 6.20 3.62
CA THR A 219 6.56 4.91 4.32
C THR A 219 7.14 5.09 5.72
N LEU A 220 6.69 4.26 6.65
CA LEU A 220 7.17 4.20 8.03
C LEU A 220 8.03 2.96 8.18
N LEU A 221 9.34 3.12 8.41
CA LEU A 221 10.28 2.01 8.48
C LEU A 221 11.13 2.14 9.75
N PRO A 222 11.04 1.19 10.70
CA PRO A 222 11.81 1.20 11.94
C PRO A 222 13.31 1.24 11.63
N ALA A 223 14.03 2.19 12.22
CA ALA A 223 15.49 2.25 12.09
C ALA A 223 16.22 1.50 13.21
N SER A 224 15.50 1.09 14.26
CA SER A 224 16.04 0.40 15.43
C SER A 224 15.07 -0.67 15.96
N GLY A 225 15.55 -1.47 16.92
CA GLY A 225 14.76 -2.52 17.55
C GLY A 225 14.60 -3.79 16.68
N PRO A 226 13.70 -4.70 17.08
CA PRO A 226 13.58 -6.03 16.46
C PRO A 226 13.20 -6.04 14.97
N LEU A 227 12.68 -4.93 14.45
CA LEU A 227 12.24 -4.79 13.06
C LEU A 227 13.19 -3.96 12.19
N ALA A 228 14.33 -3.51 12.72
CA ALA A 228 15.28 -2.66 11.98
C ALA A 228 15.76 -3.30 10.68
N ASP A 229 16.15 -4.57 10.72
CA ASP A 229 16.62 -5.30 9.54
C ASP A 229 15.53 -5.42 8.47
N ALA A 230 14.29 -5.71 8.88
CA ALA A 230 13.15 -5.73 7.97
C ALA A 230 12.87 -4.34 7.37
N GLY A 231 12.98 -3.28 8.17
CA GLY A 231 12.88 -1.89 7.72
C GLY A 231 13.93 -1.54 6.66
N GLN A 232 15.18 -2.00 6.84
CA GLN A 232 16.26 -1.81 5.86
C GLN A 232 15.98 -2.54 4.55
N VAL A 233 15.50 -3.79 4.60
CA VAL A 233 15.11 -4.55 3.40
C VAL A 233 14.02 -3.82 2.64
N VAL A 234 12.92 -3.44 3.32
CA VAL A 234 11.80 -2.75 2.67
C VAL A 234 12.26 -1.43 2.06
N ARG A 235 13.10 -0.65 2.77
CA ARG A 235 13.68 0.59 2.24
C ARG A 235 14.44 0.34 0.94
N ALA A 236 15.36 -0.62 0.94
CA ALA A 236 16.20 -0.93 -0.22
C ALA A 236 15.37 -1.35 -1.44
N VAL A 237 14.32 -2.16 -1.23
CA VAL A 237 13.41 -2.58 -2.32
C VAL A 237 12.62 -1.40 -2.88
N LEU A 238 12.09 -0.53 -2.01
CA LEU A 238 11.34 0.65 -2.44
C LEU A 238 12.24 1.66 -3.17
N GLU A 239 13.42 1.95 -2.65
CA GLU A 239 14.37 2.88 -3.25
C GLU A 239 14.87 2.39 -4.62
N ASP A 240 15.22 1.10 -4.74
CA ASP A 240 15.62 0.49 -6.01
C ASP A 240 14.49 0.56 -7.05
N GLY A 241 13.28 0.16 -6.67
CA GLY A 241 12.14 0.15 -7.57
C GLY A 241 11.68 1.54 -7.99
N VAL A 242 11.61 2.50 -7.06
CA VAL A 242 11.35 3.92 -7.35
C VAL A 242 12.44 4.49 -8.24
N GLY A 243 13.71 4.17 -7.97
CA GLY A 243 14.85 4.55 -8.80
C GLY A 243 14.71 4.07 -10.24
N GLN A 244 14.36 2.81 -10.45
CA GLN A 244 14.13 2.23 -11.77
C GLN A 244 12.96 2.90 -12.51
N LEU A 245 11.82 3.11 -11.83
CA LEU A 245 10.68 3.81 -12.43
C LEU A 245 11.06 5.24 -12.87
N ASN A 246 11.85 5.94 -12.06
CA ASN A 246 12.34 7.28 -12.38
C ASN A 246 13.32 7.29 -13.57
N GLN A 247 14.20 6.30 -13.66
CA GLN A 247 15.11 6.14 -14.80
C GLN A 247 14.36 5.88 -16.11
N GLN A 248 13.14 5.31 -16.04
CA GLN A 248 12.25 5.09 -17.17
C GLN A 248 11.39 6.33 -17.52
N GLY A 249 11.69 7.51 -16.95
CA GLY A 249 10.95 8.76 -17.19
C GLY A 249 9.85 9.04 -16.16
N GLY A 250 9.78 8.25 -15.09
CA GLY A 250 8.76 8.38 -14.05
C GLY A 250 7.38 7.88 -14.51
N ILE A 251 6.32 8.42 -13.92
CA ILE A 251 4.93 8.08 -14.29
C ILE A 251 4.23 9.36 -14.72
N HIS A 252 3.73 9.39 -15.96
CA HIS A 252 3.06 10.55 -16.57
C HIS A 252 3.85 11.86 -16.46
N GLY A 253 5.18 11.76 -16.64
CA GLY A 253 6.10 12.91 -16.56
C GLY A 253 6.46 13.33 -15.13
N ARG A 254 6.02 12.59 -14.10
CA ARG A 254 6.40 12.85 -12.71
C ARG A 254 7.42 11.87 -12.20
N ARG A 255 8.45 12.40 -11.56
CA ARG A 255 9.37 11.63 -10.73
C ARG A 255 8.66 11.21 -9.44
N LEU A 256 8.81 9.95 -9.06
CA LEU A 256 8.40 9.45 -7.76
C LEU A 256 9.45 9.81 -6.70
N GLU A 257 9.03 10.41 -5.60
CA GLU A 257 9.85 10.72 -4.43
C GLU A 257 9.40 9.85 -3.26
N LEU A 258 10.31 9.13 -2.63
CA LEU A 258 10.02 8.32 -1.45
C LEU A 258 10.45 9.07 -0.18
N VAL A 259 9.52 9.27 0.74
CA VAL A 259 9.75 9.86 2.05
C VAL A 259 9.66 8.77 3.10
N VAL A 260 10.77 8.51 3.79
CA VAL A 260 10.86 7.48 4.82
C VAL A 260 11.00 8.14 6.20
N LEU A 261 10.12 7.80 7.14
CA LEU A 261 10.27 8.19 8.56
C LEU A 261 10.36 6.95 9.45
N ASP A 262 11.05 7.07 10.58
CA ASP A 262 11.06 6.05 11.62
C ASP A 262 9.80 6.22 12.50
N PRO A 263 8.94 5.18 12.62
CA PRO A 263 7.79 5.23 13.50
C PRO A 263 8.15 5.22 15.00
N GLY A 264 9.39 4.91 15.38
CA GLY A 264 9.75 4.72 16.79
C GLY A 264 9.26 3.39 17.34
N SER A 265 9.26 3.25 18.67
CA SER A 265 8.99 1.99 19.36
C SER A 265 7.60 1.87 19.97
N ASP A 266 6.82 2.94 19.99
CA ASP A 266 5.52 3.01 20.66
C ASP A 266 4.43 3.69 19.81
N PRO A 267 3.13 3.39 20.07
CA PRO A 267 2.03 3.91 19.26
C PRO A 267 2.00 5.45 19.13
N VAL A 268 2.37 6.18 20.18
CA VAL A 268 2.33 7.66 20.18
C VAL A 268 3.41 8.21 19.24
N SER A 269 4.62 7.65 19.31
CA SER A 269 5.70 8.00 18.40
C SER A 269 5.34 7.71 16.93
N ALA A 270 4.69 6.57 16.68
CA ALA A 270 4.31 6.16 15.34
C ALA A 270 3.17 7.01 14.75
N GLU A 271 2.19 7.40 15.56
CA GLU A 271 1.13 8.32 15.13
C GLU A 271 1.69 9.70 14.79
N ARG A 272 2.65 10.20 15.57
CA ARG A 272 3.34 11.45 15.27
C ARG A 272 4.11 11.36 13.96
N ALA A 273 4.82 10.26 13.72
CA ALA A 273 5.53 10.05 12.46
C ALA A 273 4.56 9.96 11.26
N LEU A 274 3.41 9.28 11.43
CA LEU A 274 2.37 9.25 10.41
C LEU A 274 1.81 10.65 10.14
N GLN A 275 1.43 11.41 11.18
CA GLN A 275 0.97 12.79 11.04
C GLN A 275 2.01 13.67 10.34
N GLN A 276 3.29 13.50 10.65
CA GLN A 276 4.37 14.21 9.97
C GLN A 276 4.42 13.86 8.47
N LEU A 277 4.24 12.59 8.08
CA LEU A 277 4.14 12.22 6.66
C LEU A 277 2.94 12.88 5.97
N LEU A 278 1.77 12.88 6.61
CA LEU A 278 0.53 13.35 6.01
C LEU A 278 0.43 14.88 5.95
N GLU A 279 0.80 15.57 7.02
CA GLU A 279 0.58 17.01 7.18
C GLU A 279 1.79 17.85 6.77
N GLN A 280 3.01 17.42 7.15
CA GLN A 280 4.22 18.21 6.90
C GLN A 280 4.90 17.80 5.58
N LYS A 281 5.08 16.49 5.36
CA LYS A 281 5.68 15.96 4.13
C LYS A 281 4.67 15.85 2.99
N ARG A 282 3.37 15.98 3.31
CA ARG A 282 2.25 16.01 2.37
C ARG A 282 2.38 14.87 1.36
N VAL A 283 2.54 13.63 1.80
CA VAL A 283 2.66 12.48 0.90
C VAL A 283 1.32 12.14 0.25
N PHE A 284 1.34 11.67 -1.00
CA PHE A 284 0.15 11.30 -1.76
C PHE A 284 -0.46 9.98 -1.28
N ALA A 285 0.37 8.96 -1.12
CA ALA A 285 -0.02 7.62 -0.68
C ALA A 285 1.06 7.02 0.21
N LEU A 286 0.68 6.04 1.01
CA LEU A 286 1.60 5.21 1.77
C LEU A 286 1.93 3.93 1.02
N ILE A 287 3.18 3.48 1.11
CA ILE A 287 3.63 2.23 0.49
C ILE A 287 4.46 1.39 1.47
N ALA A 288 4.05 0.13 1.68
CA ALA A 288 4.77 -0.85 2.49
C ALA A 288 5.22 -0.36 3.89
N PRO A 289 4.43 0.40 4.68
CA PRO A 289 4.84 0.76 6.03
C PRO A 289 4.99 -0.49 6.91
N LEU A 290 5.97 -0.43 7.81
CA LEU A 290 6.25 -1.44 8.83
C LEU A 290 6.08 -0.81 10.22
N ALA A 291 4.83 -0.61 10.63
CA ALA A 291 4.48 0.01 11.91
C ALA A 291 3.36 -0.78 12.62
N PRO A 292 3.63 -2.00 13.11
CA PRO A 292 2.59 -2.89 13.67
C PRO A 292 1.83 -2.29 14.86
N MET A 293 2.41 -1.30 15.54
CA MET A 293 1.76 -0.57 16.63
C MET A 293 0.60 0.32 16.19
N LEU A 294 0.51 0.68 14.90
CA LEU A 294 -0.59 1.49 14.35
C LEU A 294 -1.72 0.65 13.78
N ASP A 295 -1.50 -0.65 13.64
CA ASP A 295 -2.40 -1.62 13.01
C ASP A 295 -3.88 -1.35 13.29
N GLN A 296 -4.28 -1.34 14.57
CA GLN A 296 -5.67 -1.18 14.99
C GLN A 296 -6.26 0.20 14.65
N ARG A 297 -5.43 1.20 14.38
CA ARG A 297 -5.83 2.61 14.18
C ARG A 297 -5.67 3.12 12.76
N LEU A 298 -4.94 2.42 11.88
CA LEU A 298 -4.66 2.88 10.51
C LEU A 298 -5.92 3.26 9.73
N THR A 299 -6.99 2.46 9.78
CA THR A 299 -8.24 2.78 9.10
C THR A 299 -8.80 4.13 9.54
N THR A 300 -8.83 4.41 10.84
CA THR A 300 -9.33 5.67 11.40
C THR A 300 -8.39 6.84 11.09
N LEU A 301 -7.08 6.61 11.02
CA LEU A 301 -6.09 7.66 10.76
C LEU A 301 -6.01 8.06 9.28
N LEU A 302 -6.25 7.12 8.36
CA LEU A 302 -6.15 7.36 6.91
C LEU A 302 -7.46 7.84 6.30
N ALA A 303 -8.61 7.44 6.86
CA ALA A 303 -9.93 7.77 6.31
C ALA A 303 -10.23 9.28 6.18
N PRO A 304 -9.92 10.15 7.18
CA PRO A 304 -10.28 11.58 7.10
C PRO A 304 -9.65 12.32 5.92
N GLN A 305 -8.45 11.89 5.50
CA GLN A 305 -7.73 12.48 4.36
C GLN A 305 -7.76 11.57 3.13
N ASN A 306 -8.52 10.48 3.18
CA ASN A 306 -8.64 9.45 2.15
C ASN A 306 -7.28 8.95 1.61
N VAL A 307 -6.28 8.78 2.50
CA VAL A 307 -4.89 8.45 2.11
C VAL A 307 -4.80 6.98 1.70
N PRO A 308 -4.51 6.65 0.44
CA PRO A 308 -4.36 5.25 0.01
C PRO A 308 -3.09 4.65 0.61
N MET A 309 -3.16 3.39 1.01
CA MET A 309 -2.03 2.61 1.51
C MET A 309 -1.93 1.30 0.75
N ILE A 310 -0.77 1.03 0.14
CA ILE A 310 -0.51 -0.18 -0.65
C ILE A 310 0.60 -0.98 0.01
N GLY A 311 0.32 -2.24 0.33
CA GLY A 311 1.25 -3.11 1.03
C GLY A 311 1.30 -2.78 2.50
N SER A 312 0.74 -3.65 3.33
CA SER A 312 0.97 -3.72 4.77
C SER A 312 1.10 -5.19 5.16
N THR A 313 1.22 -5.49 6.45
CA THR A 313 0.80 -6.78 6.97
C THR A 313 -0.71 -6.93 6.76
N PRO A 314 -1.17 -7.98 6.03
CA PRO A 314 -2.59 -8.20 5.74
C PRO A 314 -3.46 -8.21 7.00
N ARG A 315 -4.53 -7.42 6.99
CA ARG A 315 -5.34 -7.14 8.20
C ARG A 315 -6.69 -7.83 8.21
N SER A 316 -7.21 -8.03 9.41
CA SER A 316 -8.63 -8.29 9.64
C SER A 316 -9.40 -6.96 9.70
N GLY A 317 -10.40 -6.80 8.83
CA GLY A 317 -11.28 -5.62 8.78
C GLY A 317 -11.18 -4.88 7.44
N GLY A 318 -12.33 -4.45 6.90
CA GLY A 318 -12.39 -3.72 5.63
C GLY A 318 -12.07 -2.23 5.81
N SER A 319 -11.00 -1.76 5.18
CA SER A 319 -10.74 -0.32 4.98
C SER A 319 -10.97 0.02 3.51
N ALA A 320 -11.46 1.22 3.20
CA ALA A 320 -11.54 1.66 1.81
C ALA A 320 -10.16 2.03 1.23
N GLN A 321 -9.21 2.40 2.09
CA GLN A 321 -7.93 2.97 1.70
C GLN A 321 -6.78 1.96 1.65
N ILE A 322 -6.91 0.81 2.33
CA ILE A 322 -5.81 -0.13 2.53
C ILE A 322 -5.92 -1.28 1.54
N PHE A 323 -4.86 -1.51 0.77
CA PHE A 323 -4.76 -2.55 -0.25
C PHE A 323 -3.55 -3.44 0.03
N ASP A 324 -3.81 -4.67 0.44
CA ASP A 324 -2.78 -5.64 0.77
C ASP A 324 -2.53 -6.58 -0.44
N PRO A 325 -1.29 -6.66 -0.98
CA PRO A 325 -1.01 -7.50 -2.13
C PRO A 325 -1.22 -9.00 -1.82
N LEU A 326 -0.79 -9.42 -0.64
CA LEU A 326 -0.77 -10.82 -0.20
C LEU A 326 -2.03 -11.17 0.61
N PRO A 327 -2.39 -12.47 0.69
CA PRO A 327 -3.62 -12.91 1.35
C PRO A 327 -3.51 -12.78 2.87
N GLY A 328 -4.64 -12.50 3.52
CA GLY A 328 -4.76 -12.54 4.97
C GLY A 328 -4.53 -13.93 5.55
N LEU A 329 -4.17 -13.98 6.83
CA LEU A 329 -4.07 -15.26 7.56
C LEU A 329 -5.36 -16.09 7.47
N PRO A 330 -6.58 -15.52 7.57
CA PRO A 330 -7.80 -16.31 7.44
C PRO A 330 -7.92 -17.03 6.10
N GLU A 331 -7.68 -16.35 4.98
CA GLU A 331 -7.71 -16.93 3.64
C GLU A 331 -6.69 -18.08 3.47
N GLN A 332 -5.49 -17.90 4.05
CA GLN A 332 -4.45 -18.92 4.03
C GLN A 332 -4.87 -20.17 4.83
N LEU A 333 -5.42 -19.99 6.04
CA LEU A 333 -5.84 -21.11 6.90
C LEU A 333 -7.09 -21.83 6.36
N LEU A 334 -7.99 -21.12 5.68
CA LEU A 334 -9.13 -21.74 4.97
C LEU A 334 -8.67 -22.61 3.80
N SER A 335 -7.58 -22.24 3.12
CA SER A 335 -6.97 -23.08 2.07
C SER A 335 -6.47 -24.40 2.65
N LEU A 336 -5.87 -24.37 3.85
CA LEU A 336 -5.44 -25.58 4.58
C LEU A 336 -6.62 -26.44 4.99
N ALA A 337 -7.69 -25.84 5.51
CA ALA A 337 -8.90 -26.58 5.84
C ALA A 337 -9.49 -27.24 4.59
N GLY A 338 -9.56 -26.53 3.46
CA GLY A 338 -9.98 -27.11 2.18
C GLY A 338 -9.19 -28.38 1.81
N HIS A 339 -7.87 -28.35 1.99
CA HIS A 339 -7.02 -29.53 1.81
C HIS A 339 -7.32 -30.64 2.83
N ALA A 340 -7.51 -30.30 4.11
CA ALA A 340 -7.82 -31.25 5.17
C ALA A 340 -9.10 -32.07 4.88
N ARG A 341 -10.14 -31.42 4.34
CA ARG A 341 -11.37 -32.13 3.92
C ARG A 341 -11.16 -32.99 2.69
N VAL A 342 -10.56 -32.44 1.64
CA VAL A 342 -10.53 -33.09 0.32
C VAL A 342 -9.45 -34.18 0.23
N ALA A 343 -8.25 -33.90 0.74
CA ALA A 343 -7.10 -34.78 0.57
C ALA A 343 -6.88 -35.70 1.79
N LEU A 344 -7.22 -35.23 3.00
CA LEU A 344 -6.98 -35.97 4.24
C LEU A 344 -8.25 -36.60 4.83
N GLY A 345 -9.43 -36.24 4.32
CA GLY A 345 -10.71 -36.85 4.70
C GLY A 345 -11.20 -36.47 6.10
N LEU A 346 -10.75 -35.33 6.66
CA LEU A 346 -11.21 -34.89 7.98
C LEU A 346 -12.69 -34.54 7.97
N ALA A 347 -13.42 -35.02 8.96
CA ALA A 347 -14.83 -34.71 9.15
C ALA A 347 -15.03 -33.26 9.67
N PRO A 348 -16.20 -32.63 9.42
CA PRO A 348 -16.44 -31.23 9.77
C PRO A 348 -16.17 -30.85 11.24
N ASP A 349 -16.36 -31.77 12.19
CA ASP A 349 -16.21 -31.57 13.63
C ASP A 349 -14.83 -31.99 14.18
N GLU A 350 -13.93 -32.46 13.33
CA GLU A 350 -12.60 -32.95 13.71
C GLU A 350 -11.51 -31.86 13.72
N LEU A 351 -11.76 -30.71 13.11
CA LEU A 351 -10.87 -29.55 13.18
C LEU A 351 -11.01 -28.81 14.52
N ARG A 352 -9.88 -28.33 15.03
CA ARG A 352 -9.79 -27.37 16.13
C ARG A 352 -9.07 -26.12 15.67
N VAL A 353 -9.52 -24.97 16.17
CA VAL A 353 -8.81 -23.69 16.03
C VAL A 353 -8.13 -23.40 17.36
N VAL A 354 -6.80 -23.43 17.36
CA VAL A 354 -5.97 -23.23 18.54
C VAL A 354 -5.15 -21.97 18.35
N TYR A 355 -5.11 -21.11 19.37
CA TYR A 355 -4.32 -19.88 19.31
C TYR A 355 -3.39 -19.72 20.51
N ALA A 356 -2.27 -19.02 20.33
CA ALA A 356 -1.32 -18.70 21.39
C ALA A 356 -1.06 -17.19 21.46
N GLY A 357 -1.26 -16.62 22.65
CA GLY A 357 -1.20 -15.17 22.88
C GLY A 357 -2.55 -14.49 22.65
N ASN A 358 -2.95 -13.64 23.60
CA ASN A 358 -4.26 -12.98 23.59
C ASN A 358 -4.49 -12.10 22.35
N GLU A 359 -3.40 -11.61 21.74
CA GLU A 359 -3.43 -10.84 20.50
C GLU A 359 -4.02 -11.61 19.30
N HIS A 360 -3.99 -12.95 19.34
CA HIS A 360 -4.50 -13.81 18.26
C HIS A 360 -5.95 -14.27 18.47
N ALA A 361 -6.57 -14.01 19.63
CA ALA A 361 -7.90 -14.53 19.97
C ALA A 361 -8.99 -14.06 18.99
N ALA A 362 -9.02 -12.76 18.69
CA ALA A 362 -10.00 -12.18 17.75
C ALA A 362 -9.84 -12.74 16.33
N LEU A 363 -8.60 -12.93 15.89
CA LEU A 363 -8.30 -13.52 14.58
C LEU A 363 -8.70 -15.01 14.53
N ALA A 364 -8.44 -15.77 15.60
CA ALA A 364 -8.84 -17.16 15.70
C ALA A 364 -10.36 -17.31 15.63
N GLU A 365 -11.10 -16.42 16.28
CA GLU A 365 -12.56 -16.41 16.21
C GLU A 365 -13.06 -16.09 14.79
N GLN A 366 -12.43 -15.14 14.11
CA GLN A 366 -12.72 -14.85 12.70
C GLN A 366 -12.49 -16.07 11.80
N VAL A 367 -11.38 -16.80 12.00
CA VAL A 367 -11.09 -18.04 11.27
C VAL A 367 -12.15 -19.10 11.55
N ARG A 368 -12.53 -19.28 12.82
CA ARG A 368 -13.58 -20.23 13.22
C ARG A 368 -14.90 -19.92 12.52
N GLU A 369 -15.32 -18.66 12.49
CA GLU A 369 -16.57 -18.25 11.84
C GLU A 369 -16.53 -18.49 10.33
N ARG A 370 -15.41 -18.18 9.66
CA ARG A 370 -15.28 -18.45 8.23
C ARG A 370 -15.21 -19.93 7.90
N LEU A 371 -14.61 -20.75 8.77
CA LEU A 371 -14.65 -22.20 8.63
C LEU A 371 -16.10 -22.72 8.70
N ARG A 372 -16.91 -22.17 9.61
CA ARG A 372 -18.34 -22.51 9.72
C ARG A 372 -19.12 -22.16 8.46
N GLN A 373 -18.85 -21.01 7.86
CA GLN A 373 -19.44 -20.60 6.58
C GLN A 373 -19.07 -21.54 5.42
N GLN A 374 -17.98 -22.30 5.54
CA GLN A 374 -17.55 -23.32 4.57
C GLN A 374 -18.00 -24.74 4.92
N GLY A 375 -18.89 -24.89 5.90
CA GLY A 375 -19.47 -26.17 6.31
C GLY A 375 -18.64 -26.97 7.30
N TRP A 376 -17.63 -26.37 7.93
CA TRP A 376 -16.97 -26.97 9.09
C TRP A 376 -17.78 -26.73 10.38
N ALA A 377 -17.56 -27.57 11.39
CA ALA A 377 -18.16 -27.44 12.71
C ALA A 377 -17.08 -27.44 13.82
N PRO A 378 -16.05 -26.57 13.75
CA PRO A 378 -15.06 -26.50 14.81
C PRO A 378 -15.74 -26.03 16.12
N PRO A 379 -15.38 -26.62 17.28
CA PRO A 379 -15.84 -26.13 18.57
C PRO A 379 -15.28 -24.72 18.85
N ALA A 380 -15.60 -24.17 20.01
CA ALA A 380 -15.05 -22.89 20.46
C ALA A 380 -13.51 -22.86 20.34
N ILE A 381 -12.96 -21.69 19.99
CA ILE A 381 -11.51 -21.52 19.91
C ILE A 381 -10.85 -21.89 21.23
N GLN A 382 -9.67 -22.50 21.15
CA GLN A 382 -8.92 -22.91 22.33
C GLN A 382 -7.62 -22.11 22.45
N ALA A 383 -7.42 -21.47 23.61
CA ALA A 383 -6.13 -20.90 23.95
C ALA A 383 -5.15 -22.04 24.27
N PHE A 384 -3.95 -21.99 23.71
CA PHE A 384 -2.87 -22.90 24.07
C PHE A 384 -2.21 -22.42 25.36
N ASP A 385 -2.27 -23.26 26.38
CA ASP A 385 -1.79 -23.02 27.74
C ASP A 385 -0.58 -23.92 28.11
N GLY A 386 0.02 -24.57 27.10
CA GLY A 386 1.11 -25.52 27.29
C GLY A 386 0.66 -26.99 27.35
N GLN A 387 -0.65 -27.27 27.42
CA GLN A 387 -1.17 -28.63 27.43
C GLN A 387 -1.54 -29.15 26.03
N ALA A 388 -1.49 -30.48 25.89
CA ALA A 388 -1.88 -31.13 24.65
C ALA A 388 -3.37 -30.90 24.33
N VAL A 389 -3.66 -30.63 23.06
CA VAL A 389 -5.02 -30.38 22.57
C VAL A 389 -5.61 -31.66 21.97
N ASP A 390 -6.93 -31.83 22.05
CA ASP A 390 -7.67 -32.94 21.41
C ASP A 390 -8.06 -32.60 19.97
N GLY A 391 -8.26 -33.60 19.10
CA GLY A 391 -8.73 -33.43 17.72
C GLY A 391 -7.86 -34.14 16.70
N GLN A 392 -8.37 -34.32 15.46
CA GLN A 392 -7.60 -34.95 14.38
C GLN A 392 -6.86 -33.92 13.53
N GLY A 393 -7.30 -32.66 13.52
CA GLY A 393 -6.61 -31.58 12.83
C GLY A 393 -6.61 -30.29 13.64
N ILE A 394 -5.46 -29.63 13.73
CA ILE A 394 -5.28 -28.39 14.48
C ILE A 394 -4.87 -27.28 13.53
N VAL A 395 -5.74 -26.28 13.39
CA VAL A 395 -5.46 -24.99 12.76
C VAL A 395 -4.88 -24.07 13.82
N PHE A 396 -3.59 -23.76 13.70
CA PHE A 396 -2.85 -23.00 14.69
C PHE A 396 -2.69 -21.52 14.32
N LEU A 397 -2.88 -20.63 15.30
CA LEU A 397 -2.60 -19.21 15.20
C LEU A 397 -1.68 -18.75 16.33
N GLY A 398 -0.45 -18.34 16.01
CA GLY A 398 0.47 -17.85 17.03
C GLY A 398 1.87 -17.65 16.48
N ARG A 399 2.85 -17.73 17.39
CA ARG A 399 4.28 -17.60 17.07
C ARG A 399 4.96 -18.97 17.00
N ALA A 400 6.08 -19.03 16.28
CA ALA A 400 6.86 -20.25 16.08
C ALA A 400 7.21 -20.98 17.40
N GLN A 401 7.58 -20.25 18.45
CA GLN A 401 7.91 -20.84 19.75
C GLN A 401 6.72 -21.63 20.34
N ALA A 402 5.54 -21.03 20.41
CA ALA A 402 4.34 -21.68 20.91
C ALA A 402 3.88 -22.85 20.01
N PHE A 403 4.14 -22.77 18.70
CA PHE A 403 3.89 -23.89 17.79
C PHE A 403 4.78 -25.10 18.09
N ALA A 404 6.06 -24.87 18.38
CA ALA A 404 6.98 -25.92 18.79
C ALA A 404 6.57 -26.54 20.14
N GLU A 405 6.13 -25.72 21.09
CA GLU A 405 5.61 -26.17 22.39
C GLU A 405 4.33 -27.00 22.25
N LEU A 406 3.40 -26.59 21.38
CA LEU A 406 2.20 -27.37 21.07
C LEU A 406 2.55 -28.75 20.50
N ALA A 407 3.46 -28.78 19.52
CA ALA A 407 3.93 -30.04 18.93
C ALA A 407 4.62 -30.94 19.98
N ALA A 408 5.41 -30.37 20.88
CA ALA A 408 6.03 -31.11 21.98
C ALA A 408 5.00 -31.66 22.98
N ALA A 409 4.00 -30.85 23.36
CA ALA A 409 2.94 -31.28 24.27
C ALA A 409 2.12 -32.44 23.67
N LEU A 410 1.76 -32.35 22.40
CA LEU A 410 1.07 -33.43 21.67
C LEU A 410 1.92 -34.70 21.61
N GLN A 411 3.22 -34.58 21.37
CA GLN A 411 4.15 -35.70 21.39
C GLN A 411 4.19 -36.40 22.74
N VAL A 412 4.33 -35.65 23.84
CA VAL A 412 4.36 -36.19 25.20
C VAL A 412 3.05 -36.91 25.53
N ALA A 413 1.93 -36.39 25.03
CA ALA A 413 0.61 -37.01 25.18
C ALA A 413 0.37 -38.21 24.23
N GLY A 414 1.32 -38.57 23.36
CA GLY A 414 1.17 -39.64 22.37
C GLY A 414 0.12 -39.35 21.30
N ARG A 415 -0.15 -38.07 21.02
CA ARG A 415 -1.16 -37.62 20.05
C ARG A 415 -0.49 -37.13 18.77
N GLU A 416 -1.03 -37.54 17.63
CA GLU A 416 -0.49 -37.19 16.31
C GLU A 416 -1.54 -36.58 15.38
N PRO A 417 -2.18 -35.46 15.73
CA PRO A 417 -3.09 -34.78 14.80
C PRO A 417 -2.34 -34.26 13.57
N TYR A 418 -3.09 -33.89 12.54
CA TYR A 418 -2.56 -33.04 11.48
C TYR A 418 -2.40 -31.60 12.00
N LEU A 419 -1.25 -30.99 11.71
CA LEU A 419 -0.95 -29.61 12.09
C LEU A 419 -1.04 -28.71 10.86
N PHE A 420 -1.81 -27.63 10.96
CA PHE A 420 -2.04 -26.63 9.93
C PHE A 420 -1.63 -25.24 10.43
N ALA A 421 -0.74 -24.56 9.75
CA ALA A 421 -0.33 -23.19 10.09
C ALA A 421 0.09 -22.39 8.85
N ALA A 422 0.05 -21.06 8.91
CA ALA A 422 0.69 -20.25 7.88
C ALA A 422 2.22 -20.33 8.03
N SER A 423 2.93 -20.46 6.91
CA SER A 423 4.39 -20.58 6.90
C SER A 423 5.10 -19.44 7.64
N SER A 424 4.60 -18.20 7.46
CA SER A 424 5.13 -17.00 8.12
C SER A 424 5.03 -17.04 9.65
N GLN A 425 4.07 -17.77 10.22
CA GLN A 425 3.89 -17.88 11.67
C GLN A 425 4.91 -18.83 12.31
N VAL A 426 5.29 -19.89 11.59
CA VAL A 426 5.96 -21.05 12.20
C VAL A 426 7.33 -21.38 11.59
N ALA A 427 7.82 -20.63 10.60
CA ALA A 427 9.07 -20.90 9.90
C ALA A 427 10.25 -21.25 10.84
N GLY A 428 10.43 -20.49 11.93
CA GLY A 428 11.51 -20.72 12.90
C GLY A 428 11.42 -22.02 13.73
N ALA A 429 10.28 -22.69 13.74
CA ALA A 429 10.06 -23.92 14.50
C ALA A 429 10.21 -25.19 13.64
N VAL A 430 9.83 -25.11 12.36
CA VAL A 430 9.65 -26.29 11.48
C VAL A 430 10.90 -27.18 11.44
N ALA A 431 12.09 -26.60 11.30
CA ALA A 431 13.33 -27.36 11.17
C ALA A 431 13.72 -28.17 12.44
N ARG A 432 13.17 -27.81 13.59
CA ARG A 432 13.45 -28.45 14.89
C ARG A 432 12.39 -29.46 15.30
N LEU A 433 11.31 -29.59 14.52
CA LEU A 433 10.24 -30.51 14.84
C LEU A 433 10.71 -31.98 14.71
N PRO A 434 10.29 -32.86 15.63
CA PRO A 434 10.59 -34.28 15.56
C PRO A 434 10.07 -34.93 14.27
N ALA A 435 10.75 -36.00 13.83
CA ALA A 435 10.42 -36.72 12.60
C ALA A 435 8.99 -37.30 12.55
N GLN A 436 8.34 -37.50 13.69
CA GLN A 436 6.94 -37.96 13.77
C GLN A 436 5.95 -37.01 13.09
N TRP A 437 6.30 -35.73 12.96
CA TRP A 437 5.46 -34.72 12.28
C TRP A 437 5.64 -34.74 10.76
N SER A 438 6.54 -35.58 10.24
CA SER A 438 6.72 -35.80 8.81
C SER A 438 5.40 -36.25 8.20
N GLN A 439 4.97 -35.58 7.12
CA GLN A 439 3.69 -35.82 6.43
C GLN A 439 2.43 -35.54 7.27
N ARG A 440 2.57 -35.07 8.52
CA ARG A 440 1.46 -34.59 9.35
C ARG A 440 1.41 -33.07 9.50
N LEU A 441 2.44 -32.37 9.05
CA LEU A 441 2.52 -30.91 9.03
C LEU A 441 2.24 -30.35 7.64
N PHE A 442 1.27 -29.45 7.55
CA PHE A 442 0.88 -28.74 6.34
C PHE A 442 0.94 -27.22 6.56
N LEU A 443 1.59 -26.53 5.65
CA LEU A 443 1.83 -25.09 5.73
C LEU A 443 1.16 -24.36 4.57
N ALA A 444 0.55 -23.21 4.87
CA ALA A 444 0.07 -22.31 3.84
C ALA A 444 1.20 -21.40 3.35
N TYR A 445 1.36 -21.32 2.03
CA TYR A 445 2.26 -20.39 1.35
C TYR A 445 1.45 -19.54 0.36
N PRO A 446 1.50 -18.20 0.46
CA PRO A 446 0.86 -17.33 -0.53
C PRO A 446 1.30 -17.64 -1.96
N TYR A 447 2.58 -17.95 -2.15
CA TYR A 447 3.19 -18.33 -3.42
C TYR A 447 4.33 -19.32 -3.16
N VAL A 448 4.72 -20.04 -4.20
CA VAL A 448 5.81 -21.02 -4.22
C VAL A 448 6.78 -20.72 -5.39
N PRO A 449 7.99 -21.29 -5.41
CA PRO A 449 8.95 -21.09 -6.50
C PRO A 449 8.41 -21.49 -7.88
N GLU A 450 7.46 -22.44 -7.96
CA GLU A 450 6.81 -22.81 -9.21
C GLU A 450 5.98 -21.67 -9.83
N ASP A 451 5.55 -20.68 -9.03
CA ASP A 451 4.84 -19.51 -9.55
C ASP A 451 5.78 -18.51 -10.22
N TRP A 452 7.10 -18.69 -10.07
CA TRP A 452 8.09 -17.73 -10.53
C TRP A 452 8.38 -17.89 -12.01
N THR A 453 8.00 -16.87 -12.77
CA THR A 453 8.41 -16.72 -14.17
C THR A 453 9.91 -16.40 -14.28
N GLU A 454 10.54 -16.72 -15.42
CA GLU A 454 11.94 -16.38 -15.67
C GLU A 454 12.22 -14.88 -15.50
N GLN A 455 11.32 -14.02 -15.97
CA GLN A 455 11.41 -12.57 -15.80
C GLN A 455 11.32 -12.15 -14.32
N GLY A 456 10.42 -12.75 -13.55
CA GLY A 456 10.28 -12.49 -12.12
C GLY A 456 11.53 -12.88 -11.35
N GLN A 457 12.08 -14.07 -11.64
CA GLN A 457 13.34 -14.55 -11.06
C GLN A 457 14.50 -13.60 -11.36
N ALA A 458 14.65 -13.17 -12.62
CA ALA A 458 15.69 -12.23 -13.02
C ALA A 458 15.53 -10.87 -12.32
N THR A 459 14.28 -10.39 -12.16
CA THR A 459 13.98 -9.14 -11.48
C THR A 459 14.41 -9.20 -10.01
N LEU A 460 14.01 -10.26 -9.30
CA LEU A 460 14.34 -10.45 -7.89
C LEU A 460 15.84 -10.67 -7.68
N ALA A 461 16.48 -11.51 -8.49
CA ALA A 461 17.92 -11.76 -8.41
C ALA A 461 18.72 -10.48 -8.68
N GLY A 462 18.32 -9.69 -9.69
CA GLY A 462 18.95 -8.41 -9.99
C GLY A 462 18.82 -7.40 -8.85
N LEU A 463 17.64 -7.32 -8.23
CA LEU A 463 17.41 -6.52 -7.02
C LEU A 463 18.34 -6.95 -5.87
N GLN A 464 18.37 -8.26 -5.57
CA GLN A 464 19.21 -8.81 -4.50
C GLN A 464 20.68 -8.50 -4.73
N GLN A 465 21.15 -8.64 -5.97
CA GLN A 465 22.53 -8.34 -6.33
C GLN A 465 22.87 -6.86 -6.20
N ARG A 466 22.01 -5.95 -6.69
CA ARG A 466 22.26 -4.50 -6.64
C ARG A 466 22.26 -3.95 -5.21
N GLN A 467 21.34 -4.45 -4.39
CA GLN A 467 21.10 -3.95 -3.04
C GLN A 467 21.80 -4.78 -1.95
N GLY A 468 22.48 -5.88 -2.32
CA GLY A 468 23.13 -6.78 -1.37
C GLY A 468 22.14 -7.46 -0.42
N LEU A 469 20.91 -7.73 -0.88
CA LEU A 469 19.85 -8.26 -0.03
C LEU A 469 19.98 -9.76 0.18
N ASP A 470 19.65 -10.16 1.40
CA ASP A 470 19.67 -11.53 1.83
C ASP A 470 18.52 -12.34 1.20
N PRO A 471 18.79 -13.43 0.46
CA PRO A 471 17.75 -14.28 -0.10
C PRO A 471 16.82 -14.89 0.96
N ARG A 472 17.26 -14.97 2.22
CA ARG A 472 16.43 -15.45 3.34
C ARG A 472 15.22 -14.58 3.64
N GLN A 473 15.28 -13.30 3.26
CA GLN A 473 14.20 -12.32 3.48
C GLN A 473 13.36 -12.10 2.23
N VAL A 474 13.40 -13.05 1.29
CA VAL A 474 12.65 -13.01 0.02
C VAL A 474 11.16 -12.71 0.23
N SER A 475 10.54 -13.20 1.30
CA SER A 475 9.12 -12.95 1.55
C SER A 475 8.77 -11.46 1.69
N LEU A 476 9.62 -10.71 2.40
CA LEU A 476 9.48 -9.27 2.53
C LEU A 476 9.75 -8.58 1.18
N GLN A 477 10.79 -9.01 0.46
CA GLN A 477 11.15 -8.45 -0.84
C GLN A 477 10.03 -8.59 -1.87
N VAL A 478 9.46 -9.79 -2.01
CA VAL A 478 8.36 -10.08 -2.93
C VAL A 478 7.12 -9.27 -2.55
N ASN A 479 6.75 -9.20 -1.26
CA ASN A 479 5.60 -8.40 -0.83
C ASN A 479 5.76 -6.91 -1.20
N THR A 480 6.93 -6.33 -0.94
CA THR A 480 7.23 -4.93 -1.28
C THR A 480 7.26 -4.70 -2.80
N LEU A 481 7.82 -5.64 -3.58
CA LEU A 481 7.77 -5.58 -5.05
C LEU A 481 6.34 -5.63 -5.58
N CYS A 482 5.49 -6.49 -5.01
CA CYS A 482 4.07 -6.57 -5.37
C CYS A 482 3.34 -5.26 -5.06
N ALA A 483 3.59 -4.66 -3.89
CA ALA A 483 3.02 -3.35 -3.52
C ALA A 483 3.41 -2.26 -4.53
N LEU A 484 4.70 -2.18 -4.88
CA LEU A 484 5.19 -1.22 -5.85
C LEU A 484 4.62 -1.48 -7.25
N ARG A 485 4.48 -2.74 -7.66
CA ARG A 485 3.89 -3.10 -8.94
C ARG A 485 2.44 -2.65 -9.04
N LEU A 486 1.63 -2.95 -8.03
CA LEU A 486 0.22 -2.54 -7.98
C LEU A 486 0.06 -1.02 -8.00
N LEU A 487 0.88 -0.30 -7.21
CA LEU A 487 0.89 1.16 -7.23
C LEU A 487 1.27 1.69 -8.62
N SER A 488 2.30 1.14 -9.26
CA SER A 488 2.75 1.56 -10.59
C SER A 488 1.68 1.34 -11.65
N GLU A 489 1.02 0.18 -11.67
CA GLU A 489 -0.06 -0.11 -12.61
C GLU A 489 -1.26 0.82 -12.41
N ALA A 490 -1.68 1.04 -11.16
CA ALA A 490 -2.78 1.96 -10.87
C ALA A 490 -2.44 3.41 -11.29
N LEU A 491 -1.25 3.91 -10.95
CA LEU A 491 -0.82 5.26 -11.36
C LEU A 491 -0.74 5.41 -12.89
N LYS A 492 -0.32 4.35 -13.61
CA LYS A 492 -0.31 4.35 -15.08
C LYS A 492 -1.73 4.46 -15.66
N GLN A 493 -2.74 3.84 -15.05
CA GLN A 493 -4.13 3.91 -15.51
C GLN A 493 -4.80 5.27 -15.27
N ILE A 494 -4.46 5.96 -14.18
CA ILE A 494 -5.11 7.24 -13.80
C ILE A 494 -4.78 8.38 -14.77
N GLY A 495 -3.56 8.40 -15.32
CA GLY A 495 -3.08 9.49 -16.17
C GLY A 495 -2.43 10.63 -15.39
N ARG A 496 -2.29 11.80 -16.05
CA ARG A 496 -1.55 12.95 -15.50
C ARG A 496 -2.28 13.64 -14.36
N ASP A 497 -3.59 13.54 -14.20
CA ASP A 497 -4.31 14.31 -13.18
C ASP A 497 -4.67 13.47 -11.96
N ALA A 498 -3.67 12.84 -11.34
CA ALA A 498 -3.85 11.91 -10.25
C ALA A 498 -4.44 12.55 -8.98
N SER A 499 -5.45 11.87 -8.41
CA SER A 499 -5.99 12.08 -7.07
C SER A 499 -6.02 10.76 -6.28
N ARG A 500 -6.07 10.84 -4.96
CA ARG A 500 -6.16 9.71 -4.04
C ARG A 500 -7.42 8.88 -4.31
N GLU A 501 -8.51 9.56 -4.63
CA GLU A 501 -9.77 8.93 -5.01
C GLU A 501 -9.63 8.12 -6.31
N GLN A 502 -8.99 8.69 -7.33
CA GLN A 502 -8.70 7.95 -8.56
C GLN A 502 -7.71 6.80 -8.32
N LEU A 503 -6.76 6.95 -7.40
CA LEU A 503 -5.85 5.87 -7.05
C LEU A 503 -6.60 4.70 -6.39
N ILE A 504 -7.51 4.98 -5.47
CA ILE A 504 -8.36 3.96 -4.85
C ILE A 504 -9.22 3.27 -5.91
N ALA A 505 -9.88 4.04 -6.78
CA ALA A 505 -10.72 3.49 -7.85
C ALA A 505 -9.90 2.65 -8.86
N ALA A 506 -8.70 3.12 -9.23
CA ALA A 506 -7.81 2.39 -10.13
C ALA A 506 -7.31 1.09 -9.48
N LEU A 507 -6.93 1.12 -8.19
CA LEU A 507 -6.55 -0.07 -7.44
C LEU A 507 -7.71 -1.07 -7.36
N GLU A 508 -8.93 -0.63 -7.06
CA GLU A 508 -10.14 -1.47 -7.07
C GLU A 508 -10.41 -2.12 -8.43
N GLY A 509 -10.06 -1.42 -9.52
CA GLY A 509 -10.20 -1.89 -10.89
C GLY A 509 -9.06 -2.79 -11.39
N LEU A 510 -8.04 -3.07 -10.58
CA LEU A 510 -6.95 -3.97 -10.97
C LEU A 510 -7.40 -5.43 -10.91
N HIS A 511 -7.24 -6.13 -12.03
CA HIS A 511 -7.52 -7.56 -12.17
C HIS A 511 -6.34 -8.24 -12.86
N ASP A 512 -6.05 -9.48 -12.47
CA ASP A 512 -5.06 -10.37 -13.10
C ASP A 512 -3.68 -9.73 -13.35
N VAL A 513 -3.22 -8.87 -12.43
CA VAL A 513 -1.92 -8.19 -12.53
C VAL A 513 -0.78 -9.21 -12.37
N PRO A 514 0.03 -9.44 -13.42
CA PRO A 514 1.13 -10.39 -13.34
C PRO A 514 2.31 -9.78 -12.57
N THR A 515 2.75 -10.46 -11.51
CA THR A 515 3.94 -10.07 -10.74
C THR A 515 5.19 -10.81 -11.21
N GLY A 516 5.00 -12.00 -11.79
CA GLY A 516 6.06 -12.94 -12.14
C GLY A 516 6.68 -13.67 -10.95
N LEU A 517 6.22 -13.39 -9.72
CA LEU A 517 6.75 -13.93 -8.45
C LEU A 517 5.66 -14.53 -7.54
N THR A 518 4.39 -14.31 -7.90
CA THR A 518 3.19 -14.77 -7.20
C THR A 518 2.14 -15.14 -8.24
N PRO A 519 1.08 -15.88 -7.86
CA PRO A 519 -0.18 -15.85 -8.60
C PRO A 519 -0.63 -14.42 -8.89
N ALA A 520 -1.40 -14.25 -9.97
CA ALA A 520 -1.84 -12.93 -10.41
C ALA A 520 -2.62 -12.20 -9.31
N LEU A 521 -2.34 -10.90 -9.16
CA LEU A 521 -2.96 -10.06 -8.15
C LEU A 521 -4.18 -9.36 -8.70
N GLY A 522 -5.20 -9.18 -7.89
CA GLY A 522 -6.35 -8.38 -8.26
C GLY A 522 -7.18 -7.98 -7.05
N PHE A 523 -7.80 -6.83 -7.15
CA PHE A 523 -8.76 -6.33 -6.17
C PHE A 523 -10.16 -6.39 -6.76
N GLY A 524 -11.11 -5.77 -6.07
CA GLY A 524 -12.47 -5.58 -6.53
C GLY A 524 -13.22 -4.70 -5.53
N PRO A 525 -14.47 -4.31 -5.84
CA PRO A 525 -15.30 -3.55 -4.92
C PRO A 525 -15.40 -4.26 -3.55
N GLY A 526 -14.91 -3.60 -2.49
CA GLY A 526 -14.87 -4.16 -1.13
C GLY A 526 -13.80 -5.25 -0.90
N ARG A 527 -13.10 -5.72 -1.95
CA ARG A 527 -12.02 -6.70 -1.85
C ARG A 527 -10.66 -5.99 -1.78
N ARG A 528 -10.07 -6.01 -0.59
CA ARG A 528 -8.82 -5.30 -0.25
C ARG A 528 -7.57 -6.17 -0.19
N GLN A 529 -7.71 -7.45 -0.50
CA GLN A 529 -6.59 -8.39 -0.60
C GLN A 529 -6.39 -8.81 -2.06
N GLY A 530 -5.17 -8.58 -2.57
CA GLY A 530 -4.76 -8.88 -3.94
C GLY A 530 -4.81 -10.37 -4.26
N MET A 531 -4.68 -11.20 -3.23
CA MET A 531 -4.82 -12.66 -3.27
C MET A 531 -5.81 -13.11 -2.22
N ALA A 532 -6.46 -14.25 -2.44
CA ALA A 532 -7.51 -14.74 -1.57
C ALA A 532 -7.32 -16.21 -1.17
N GLY A 533 -6.09 -16.72 -1.13
CA GLY A 533 -5.83 -18.12 -0.80
C GLY A 533 -4.35 -18.44 -0.71
N ALA A 534 -4.00 -19.72 -0.64
CA ALA A 534 -2.63 -20.18 -0.54
C ALA A 534 -2.42 -21.52 -1.25
N HIS A 535 -1.16 -21.81 -1.59
CA HIS A 535 -0.69 -23.16 -1.81
C HIS A 535 -0.65 -23.91 -0.47
N VAL A 536 -0.94 -25.20 -0.50
CA VAL A 536 -0.71 -26.09 0.65
C VAL A 536 0.54 -26.90 0.41
N VAL A 537 1.46 -26.82 1.36
CA VAL A 537 2.77 -27.46 1.32
C VAL A 537 2.87 -28.48 2.44
N ALA A 538 3.06 -29.75 2.09
CA ALA A 538 3.36 -30.80 3.05
C ALA A 538 4.85 -30.74 3.43
N VAL A 539 5.14 -31.01 4.71
CA VAL A 539 6.51 -31.01 5.25
C VAL A 539 6.94 -32.43 5.58
N ALA A 540 8.09 -32.86 5.04
CA ALA A 540 8.74 -34.12 5.40
C ALA A 540 9.97 -33.87 6.29
N LEU A 541 10.10 -34.62 7.39
CA LEU A 541 11.13 -34.48 8.44
C LEU A 541 11.87 -35.81 8.67
N PRO A 542 13.10 -35.81 9.25
CA PRO A 542 13.93 -34.65 9.62
C PRO A 542 14.62 -34.03 8.39
N GLY A 543 15.09 -32.78 8.53
CA GLY A 543 15.62 -32.01 7.41
C GLY A 543 14.49 -31.60 6.46
N PRO A 544 13.75 -30.53 6.80
CA PRO A 544 12.44 -30.25 6.21
C PRO A 544 12.52 -30.18 4.69
N ARG A 545 11.82 -31.11 4.03
CA ARG A 545 11.55 -31.06 2.60
C ARG A 545 10.12 -30.59 2.40
N PHE A 546 9.97 -29.59 1.54
CA PHE A 546 8.70 -28.95 1.24
C PHE A 546 8.19 -29.46 -0.09
N THR A 547 6.92 -29.85 -0.15
CA THR A 547 6.29 -30.31 -1.39
C THR A 547 4.91 -29.68 -1.48
N ALA A 548 4.67 -28.89 -2.53
CA ALA A 548 3.34 -28.38 -2.83
C ALA A 548 2.40 -29.56 -3.14
N VAL A 549 1.38 -29.74 -2.29
CA VAL A 549 0.39 -30.82 -2.41
C VAL A 549 -0.98 -30.31 -2.84
N THR A 550 -1.22 -29.00 -2.75
CA THR A 550 -2.39 -28.36 -3.37
C THR A 550 -1.96 -27.02 -3.95
N PRO A 551 -2.21 -26.79 -5.25
CA PRO A 551 -1.88 -25.51 -5.89
C PRO A 551 -2.77 -24.40 -5.35
N TYR A 552 -2.34 -23.15 -5.51
CA TYR A 552 -3.16 -21.99 -5.15
C TYR A 552 -4.54 -22.06 -5.80
N ARG A 553 -5.55 -21.83 -4.97
CA ARG A 553 -6.92 -21.57 -5.40
C ARG A 553 -7.47 -20.45 -4.54
N PRO A 554 -8.10 -19.42 -5.14
CA PRO A 554 -8.82 -18.42 -4.37
C PRO A 554 -9.88 -19.08 -3.49
N VAL A 555 -9.85 -18.76 -2.21
CA VAL A 555 -10.93 -19.06 -1.27
C VAL A 555 -12.04 -18.04 -1.52
N PRO A 556 -13.31 -18.45 -1.56
CA PRO A 556 -14.41 -17.51 -1.69
C PRO A 556 -14.34 -16.46 -0.57
N VAL A 557 -14.40 -15.18 -0.97
CA VAL A 557 -14.87 -14.12 -0.09
C VAL A 557 -16.34 -14.48 0.14
N SER A 558 -16.78 -14.64 1.38
CA SER A 558 -18.08 -15.22 1.77
C SER A 558 -19.25 -14.77 0.86
N PRO A 559 -20.26 -15.65 0.65
CA PRO A 559 -21.31 -15.48 -0.35
C PRO A 559 -22.15 -14.20 -0.22
#